data_AF-A0AAU3BPK0-F1
#
_entry.id   AF-A0AAU3BPK0-F1
#
_cell.length_a   1.000
_cell.length_b   1.000
_cell.length_c   1.000
_cell.angle_alpha   90.00
_cell.angle_beta   90.00
_cell.angle_gamma   90.00
#
_symmetry.space_group_name_H-M   'P 1'
#
loop_
_entity.id
_entity.type
_entity.pdbx_description
1 polymer ?
#
loop_
_entity_poly.entity_id
_entity_poly.type
_entity_poly.pdbx_seq_one_letter_code
_entity_poly.pdbx_strand_id
1 'polypeptide(L)'
;MIREQVGLNSDPVKEYNDRLDKLKAWKRGEYESWAARMGRARAAGTTSRTVSSESIRRLQQDRKVLNRRYREQRVDLFREFVMRAWMIPMLLGSVDEAHRDEARERLTKWLRHLDPNFTGGAPDLPLALEAALAQGFKYAANRRQRHPHAYPGGRSDLIRQAEAVLQRSRCWYAQLSLLQALCLWELADSAGGHDHRGHAAPGRDSGRSNGHEPLQPLGGVAAVRTARRWLSMAGTVNASSGRSDARGEPARPCLHPFVAEAGDLVALALETGQPERFLWIDEKGVADNIGSRADNAGGYRRHSLWVPPSVGWSTLDSRAQRLVADVLVMLNLIERDGHPDEVEERLARAEQPGMPLPPCIRSDREPLKPGLRIGTSTPPAPGSNCLPDCKFQLCPYPPRGRVPRGEIREPFCRQQQALLPGSVRRWLPRGLRRKTPRWVGMRVRELDRFWDAMAGRTRD
;
A
#
# COMPACT_ATOMS: atom_id res chain seq x y z
N MET A 1 18.87 6.71 -23.84
CA MET A 1 18.03 7.58 -22.98
C MET A 1 17.86 7.10 -21.54
N ILE A 2 17.09 6.05 -21.20
CA ILE A 2 16.90 5.66 -19.76
C ILE A 2 18.22 5.21 -19.10
N ARG A 3 19.05 4.41 -19.81
CA ARG A 3 20.37 3.98 -19.32
C ARG A 3 21.37 5.12 -19.10
N GLU A 4 21.20 6.25 -19.81
CA GLU A 4 22.07 7.43 -19.67
C GLU A 4 21.62 8.32 -18.51
N GLN A 5 20.30 8.33 -18.21
CA GLN A 5 19.73 9.11 -17.10
C GLN A 5 19.79 8.37 -15.76
N VAL A 6 19.72 7.04 -15.77
CA VAL A 6 19.76 6.17 -14.59
C VAL A 6 21.01 5.31 -14.66
N GLY A 7 22.13 5.87 -14.18
CA GLY A 7 23.44 5.23 -14.29
C GLY A 7 23.40 3.79 -13.79
N LEU A 8 23.93 2.86 -14.59
CA LEU A 8 23.97 1.41 -14.32
C LEU A 8 24.49 1.06 -12.91
N ASN A 9 25.43 1.86 -12.41
CA ASN A 9 26.11 1.64 -11.13
C ASN A 9 25.63 2.55 -9.99
N SER A 10 24.60 3.36 -10.21
CA SER A 10 24.08 4.25 -9.17
C SER A 10 23.31 3.47 -8.10
N ASP A 11 23.62 3.77 -6.84
CA ASP A 11 22.77 3.39 -5.71
C ASP A 11 21.55 4.33 -5.72
N PRO A 12 20.33 3.80 -5.87
CA PRO A 12 19.14 4.62 -6.00
C PRO A 12 18.78 5.35 -4.70
N VAL A 13 19.02 4.77 -3.53
CA VAL A 13 18.68 5.42 -2.25
C VAL A 13 19.70 6.51 -1.94
N LYS A 14 20.98 6.26 -2.24
CA LYS A 14 22.01 7.30 -2.17
C LYS A 14 21.73 8.44 -3.15
N GLU A 15 21.37 8.13 -4.41
CA GLU A 15 21.00 9.15 -5.40
C GLU A 15 19.82 10.01 -4.91
N TYR A 16 18.78 9.37 -4.36
CA TYR A 16 17.64 10.07 -3.77
C TYR A 16 18.07 11.00 -2.65
N ASN A 17 18.86 10.50 -1.70
CA ASN A 17 19.34 11.28 -0.55
C ASN A 17 20.25 12.44 -0.97
N ASP A 18 21.19 12.22 -1.89
CA ASP A 18 22.09 13.26 -2.40
C ASP A 18 21.31 14.37 -3.11
N ARG A 19 20.35 14.01 -3.97
CA ARG A 19 19.47 14.98 -4.66
C ARG A 19 18.58 15.73 -3.68
N LEU A 20 18.12 15.03 -2.65
CA LEU A 20 17.33 15.60 -1.60
C LEU A 20 18.12 16.62 -0.76
N ASP A 21 19.34 16.28 -0.38
CA ASP A 21 20.18 17.15 0.42
C ASP A 21 20.61 18.39 -0.36
N LYS A 22 20.89 18.27 -1.65
CA LYS A 22 21.08 19.42 -2.56
C LYS A 22 19.85 20.33 -2.57
N LEU A 23 18.65 19.77 -2.65
CA LEU A 23 17.40 20.54 -2.65
C LEU A 23 17.14 21.23 -1.30
N LYS A 24 17.45 20.56 -0.18
CA LYS A 24 17.39 21.15 1.17
C LYS A 24 18.44 22.26 1.36
N ALA A 25 19.67 22.06 0.87
CA ALA A 25 20.75 23.03 0.93
C ALA A 25 20.42 24.29 0.12
N TRP A 26 19.90 24.12 -1.10
CA TRP A 26 19.39 25.23 -1.91
C TRP A 26 18.31 26.03 -1.16
N LYS A 27 17.30 25.35 -0.60
CA LYS A 27 16.23 26.02 0.16
C LYS A 27 16.80 26.81 1.34
N ARG A 28 17.79 26.25 2.05
CA ARG A 28 18.45 26.89 3.19
C ARG A 28 19.15 28.18 2.77
N GLY A 29 19.96 28.14 1.70
CA GLY A 29 20.64 29.32 1.18
C GLY A 29 19.68 30.42 0.72
N GLU A 30 18.58 30.05 0.03
CA GLU A 30 17.53 31.00 -0.35
C GLU A 30 16.84 31.63 0.88
N TYR A 31 16.61 30.83 1.93
CA TYR A 31 15.99 31.31 3.17
C TYR A 31 16.92 32.24 3.96
N GLU A 32 18.22 31.97 4.00
CA GLU A 32 19.23 32.84 4.60
C GLU A 32 19.32 34.18 3.86
N SER A 33 19.35 34.16 2.53
CA SER A 33 19.29 35.36 1.69
C SER A 33 18.00 36.16 1.93
N TRP A 34 16.85 35.48 1.97
CA TRP A 34 15.57 36.09 2.33
C TRP A 34 15.59 36.71 3.73
N ALA A 35 16.13 36.01 4.73
CA ALA A 35 16.21 36.48 6.11
C ALA A 35 17.08 37.73 6.23
N ALA A 36 18.22 37.77 5.52
CA ALA A 36 19.08 38.94 5.45
C ALA A 36 18.37 40.15 4.79
N ARG A 37 17.63 39.93 3.70
CA ARG A 37 16.80 40.97 3.04
C ARG A 37 15.70 41.48 3.97
N MET A 38 15.02 40.58 4.69
CA MET A 38 14.01 40.93 5.69
C MET A 38 14.58 41.74 6.85
N GLY A 39 15.78 41.38 7.34
CA GLY A 39 16.47 42.14 8.37
C GLY A 39 16.74 43.58 7.94
N ARG A 40 17.27 43.78 6.73
CA ARG A 40 17.51 45.12 6.16
C ARG A 40 16.22 45.91 5.96
N ALA A 41 15.16 45.29 5.43
CA ALA A 41 13.88 45.97 5.21
C ALA A 41 13.23 46.44 6.52
N ARG A 42 13.37 45.66 7.61
CA ARG A 42 12.90 46.04 8.95
C ARG A 42 13.72 47.19 9.54
N ALA A 43 15.05 47.14 9.41
CA ALA A 43 15.93 48.21 9.88
C ALA A 43 15.65 49.56 9.17
N ALA A 44 15.36 49.53 7.86
CA ALA A 44 14.99 50.72 7.08
C ALA A 44 13.58 51.27 7.40
N GLY A 45 12.72 50.50 8.07
CA GLY A 45 11.40 50.98 8.52
C GLY A 45 11.45 52.09 9.57
N THR A 46 12.61 52.28 10.19
CA THR A 46 12.90 53.37 11.13
C THR A 46 12.99 54.73 10.43
N THR A 47 13.33 54.77 9.14
CA THR A 47 13.52 56.00 8.35
C THR A 47 12.41 56.27 7.34
N SER A 48 11.72 55.24 6.81
CA SER A 48 10.55 55.42 5.92
C SER A 48 9.55 54.26 6.03
N ARG A 49 8.40 54.51 6.68
CA ARG A 49 7.39 53.50 7.00
C ARG A 49 6.68 52.89 5.79
N THR A 50 6.34 53.70 4.77
CA THR A 50 5.56 53.25 3.61
C THR A 50 6.39 52.35 2.69
N VAL A 51 7.62 52.75 2.38
CA VAL A 51 8.56 51.97 1.55
C VAL A 51 8.92 50.65 2.25
N SER A 52 9.18 50.68 3.56
CA SER A 52 9.48 49.47 4.35
C SER A 52 8.29 48.49 4.39
N SER A 53 7.05 48.99 4.50
CA SER A 53 5.85 48.15 4.52
C SER A 53 5.66 47.36 3.21
N GLU A 54 5.81 48.02 2.07
CA GLU A 54 5.68 47.36 0.76
C GLU A 54 6.83 46.37 0.50
N SER A 55 8.07 46.72 0.89
CA SER A 55 9.20 45.80 0.82
C SER A 55 8.98 44.54 1.67
N ILE A 56 8.44 44.68 2.89
CA ILE A 56 8.12 43.55 3.77
C ILE A 56 7.03 42.68 3.13
N ARG A 57 5.98 43.27 2.55
CA ARG A 57 4.91 42.54 1.87
C ARG A 57 5.44 41.70 0.69
N ARG A 58 6.30 42.30 -0.13
CA ARG A 58 6.97 41.60 -1.24
C ARG A 58 7.81 40.43 -0.74
N LEU A 59 8.62 40.63 0.30
CA LEU A 59 9.42 39.56 0.89
C LEU A 59 8.57 38.43 1.48
N GLN A 60 7.40 38.73 2.07
CA GLN A 60 6.48 37.68 2.50
C GLN A 60 5.93 36.87 1.33
N GLN A 61 5.68 37.52 0.19
CA GLN A 61 5.26 36.84 -1.03
C GLN A 61 6.40 36.00 -1.63
N ASP A 62 7.63 36.52 -1.68
CA ASP A 62 8.83 35.78 -2.08
C ASP A 62 8.98 34.51 -1.26
N ARG A 63 8.78 34.57 0.07
CA ARG A 63 8.83 33.40 0.95
C ARG A 63 7.76 32.37 0.59
N LYS A 64 6.55 32.80 0.26
CA LYS A 64 5.46 31.88 -0.16
C LYS A 64 5.82 31.20 -1.48
N VAL A 65 6.36 31.95 -2.45
CA VAL A 65 6.81 31.42 -3.74
C VAL A 65 7.98 30.43 -3.56
N LEU A 66 8.97 30.77 -2.74
CA LEU A 66 10.10 29.90 -2.41
C LEU A 66 9.63 28.57 -1.80
N ASN A 67 8.74 28.64 -0.81
CA ASN A 67 8.19 27.44 -0.17
C ASN A 67 7.37 26.59 -1.16
N ARG A 68 6.60 27.22 -2.05
CA ARG A 68 5.85 26.52 -3.09
C ARG A 68 6.80 25.80 -4.05
N ARG A 69 7.82 26.50 -4.56
CA ARG A 69 8.82 25.92 -5.48
C ARG A 69 9.55 24.73 -4.86
N TYR A 70 9.98 24.86 -3.60
CA TYR A 70 10.59 23.74 -2.88
C TYR A 70 9.63 22.55 -2.77
N ARG A 71 8.35 22.79 -2.41
CA ARG A 71 7.34 21.72 -2.29
C ARG A 71 7.10 21.01 -3.62
N GLU A 72 6.97 21.75 -4.71
CA GLU A 72 6.79 21.19 -6.06
C GLU A 72 8.00 20.32 -6.45
N GLN A 73 9.22 20.85 -6.32
CA GLN A 73 10.44 20.10 -6.62
C GLN A 73 10.62 18.86 -5.73
N ARG A 74 10.22 18.94 -4.45
CA ARG A 74 10.23 17.79 -3.53
C ARG A 74 9.26 16.70 -3.95
N VAL A 75 8.05 17.09 -4.36
CA VAL A 75 7.03 16.16 -4.85
C VAL A 75 7.50 15.48 -6.12
N ASP A 76 8.08 16.22 -7.06
CA ASP A 76 8.55 15.68 -8.34
C ASP A 76 9.70 14.68 -8.13
N LEU A 77 10.69 15.06 -7.32
CA LEU A 77 11.79 14.17 -6.94
C LEU A 77 11.25 12.88 -6.30
N PHE A 78 10.34 13.01 -5.34
CA PHE A 78 9.78 11.85 -4.66
C PHE A 78 8.98 10.93 -5.58
N ARG A 79 8.15 11.50 -6.46
CA ARG A 79 7.38 10.75 -7.47
C ARG A 79 8.29 9.95 -8.39
N GLU A 80 9.39 10.55 -8.84
CA GLU A 80 10.38 9.87 -9.66
C GLU A 80 10.90 8.59 -8.98
N PHE A 81 11.30 8.68 -7.71
CA PHE A 81 11.83 7.51 -6.98
C PHE A 81 10.75 6.50 -6.59
N VAL A 82 9.53 6.95 -6.27
CA VAL A 82 8.37 6.07 -6.08
C VAL A 82 8.11 5.26 -7.36
N MET A 83 8.11 5.90 -8.54
CA MET A 83 7.92 5.21 -9.81
C MET A 83 9.04 4.21 -10.09
N ARG A 84 10.30 4.58 -9.86
CA ARG A 84 11.46 3.67 -10.01
C ARG A 84 11.34 2.44 -9.09
N ALA A 85 11.05 2.66 -7.81
CA ALA A 85 10.83 1.61 -6.81
C ALA A 85 9.66 0.69 -7.18
N TRP A 86 8.56 1.26 -7.68
CA TRP A 86 7.40 0.48 -8.11
C TRP A 86 7.69 -0.35 -9.37
N MET A 87 8.39 0.22 -10.36
CA MET A 87 8.64 -0.45 -11.64
C MET A 87 9.68 -1.56 -11.57
N ILE A 88 10.69 -1.45 -10.72
CA ILE A 88 11.84 -2.35 -10.78
C ILE A 88 11.50 -3.85 -10.56
N PRO A 89 10.60 -4.27 -9.64
CA PRO A 89 10.22 -5.68 -9.53
C PRO A 89 9.40 -6.16 -10.73
N MET A 90 8.58 -5.28 -11.31
CA MET A 90 7.82 -5.58 -12.53
C MET A 90 8.74 -5.79 -13.73
N LEU A 91 9.81 -4.99 -13.84
CA LEU A 91 10.83 -5.11 -14.87
C LEU A 91 11.56 -6.45 -14.76
N LEU A 92 12.04 -6.82 -13.56
CA LEU A 92 12.70 -8.12 -13.35
C LEU A 92 11.82 -9.30 -13.80
N GLY A 93 10.50 -9.18 -13.62
CA GLY A 93 9.55 -10.21 -14.07
C GLY A 93 9.26 -10.24 -15.58
N SER A 94 9.60 -9.18 -16.33
CA SER A 94 9.28 -9.04 -17.78
C SER A 94 10.47 -8.94 -18.73
N VAL A 95 11.66 -8.61 -18.23
CA VAL A 95 12.84 -8.50 -19.09
C VAL A 95 13.29 -9.86 -19.63
N ASP A 96 13.95 -9.84 -20.78
CA ASP A 96 14.58 -11.02 -21.36
C ASP A 96 15.79 -11.50 -20.53
N GLU A 97 16.42 -12.58 -20.97
CA GLU A 97 17.60 -13.14 -20.32
C GLU A 97 18.81 -12.22 -20.34
N ALA A 98 19.03 -11.49 -21.44
CA ALA A 98 20.15 -10.59 -21.60
C ALA A 98 20.14 -9.43 -20.58
N HIS A 99 18.96 -9.03 -20.11
CA HIS A 99 18.78 -7.89 -19.21
C HIS A 99 18.42 -8.27 -17.76
N ARG A 100 18.31 -9.57 -17.46
CA ARG A 100 17.84 -10.06 -16.16
C ARG A 100 18.80 -9.73 -15.03
N ASP A 101 20.08 -10.01 -15.23
CA ASP A 101 21.08 -9.79 -14.18
C ASP A 101 21.18 -8.29 -13.86
N GLU A 102 21.09 -7.43 -14.87
CA GLU A 102 21.02 -5.97 -14.69
C GLU A 102 19.79 -5.54 -13.87
N ALA A 103 18.59 -6.08 -14.18
CA ALA A 103 17.38 -5.80 -13.42
C ALA A 103 17.44 -6.34 -11.98
N ARG A 104 18.00 -7.53 -11.80
CA ARG A 104 18.20 -8.19 -10.50
C ARG A 104 19.17 -7.40 -9.64
N GLU A 105 20.29 -6.96 -10.21
CA GLU A 105 21.29 -6.14 -9.53
C GLU A 105 20.68 -4.80 -9.09
N ARG A 106 19.93 -4.13 -9.99
CA ARG A 106 19.23 -2.90 -9.65
C ARG A 106 18.22 -3.08 -8.53
N LEU A 107 17.41 -4.13 -8.54
CA LEU A 107 16.49 -4.42 -7.45
C LEU A 107 17.26 -4.69 -6.15
N THR A 108 18.34 -5.48 -6.20
CA THR A 108 19.20 -5.76 -5.05
C THR A 108 19.75 -4.48 -4.42
N LYS A 109 20.14 -3.50 -5.24
CA LYS A 109 20.58 -2.17 -4.77
C LYS A 109 19.50 -1.42 -4.00
N TRP A 110 18.22 -1.61 -4.28
CA TRP A 110 17.14 -1.08 -3.44
C TRP A 110 16.99 -1.90 -2.14
N LEU A 111 16.97 -3.23 -2.25
CA LEU A 111 16.62 -4.11 -1.13
C LEU A 111 17.68 -4.12 -0.01
N ARG A 112 18.95 -3.82 -0.32
CA ARG A 112 20.00 -3.73 0.70
C ARG A 112 19.76 -2.61 1.73
N HIS A 113 19.03 -1.55 1.38
CA HIS A 113 18.65 -0.46 2.30
C HIS A 113 17.59 -0.86 3.34
N LEU A 114 17.06 -2.08 3.22
CA LEU A 114 16.24 -2.73 4.24
C LEU A 114 17.05 -3.58 5.22
N ASP A 115 18.34 -3.83 4.93
CA ASP A 115 19.20 -4.72 5.71
C ASP A 115 20.00 -3.92 6.75
N PRO A 116 19.74 -4.12 8.06
CA PRO A 116 20.50 -3.48 9.13
C PRO A 116 22.01 -3.64 9.03
N ASN A 117 22.47 -4.79 8.52
CA ASN A 117 23.91 -5.06 8.38
C ASN A 117 24.54 -4.18 7.30
N PHE A 118 23.79 -3.86 6.25
CA PHE A 118 24.25 -2.99 5.18
C PHE A 118 24.21 -1.52 5.61
N THR A 119 23.17 -1.11 6.33
CA THR A 119 22.99 0.28 6.76
C THR A 119 23.74 0.63 8.03
N GLY A 120 24.34 -0.35 8.72
CA GLY A 120 25.05 -0.16 9.98
C GLY A 120 24.12 0.13 11.16
N GLY A 121 22.86 -0.30 11.10
CA GLY A 121 21.87 -0.05 12.14
C GLY A 121 20.43 -0.10 11.65
N ALA A 122 19.72 1.02 11.75
CA ALA A 122 18.34 1.09 11.28
C ALA A 122 18.29 1.11 9.74
N PRO A 123 17.25 0.53 9.11
CA PRO A 123 17.06 0.66 7.67
C PRO A 123 16.90 2.12 7.24
N ASP A 124 17.59 2.51 6.16
CA ASP A 124 17.64 3.87 5.62
C ASP A 124 16.72 4.06 4.40
N LEU A 125 16.04 3.00 3.93
CA LEU A 125 15.00 3.12 2.92
C LEU A 125 13.75 3.84 3.49
N PRO A 126 13.27 4.95 2.88
CA PRO A 126 12.02 5.59 3.28
C PRO A 126 10.82 4.64 3.20
N LEU A 127 9.91 4.71 4.17
CA LEU A 127 8.75 3.82 4.30
C LEU A 127 7.84 3.87 3.07
N ALA A 128 7.69 5.04 2.45
CA ALA A 128 6.92 5.15 1.22
C ALA A 128 7.59 4.47 0.00
N LEU A 129 8.93 4.45 -0.06
CA LEU A 129 9.65 3.72 -1.12
C LEU A 129 9.62 2.21 -0.86
N GLU A 130 9.66 1.80 0.41
CA GLU A 130 9.41 0.41 0.83
C GLU A 130 8.00 -0.07 0.40
N ALA A 131 6.97 0.75 0.64
CA ALA A 131 5.61 0.51 0.16
C ALA A 131 5.53 0.42 -1.38
N ALA A 132 6.24 1.30 -2.09
CA ALA A 132 6.27 1.29 -3.55
C ALA A 132 6.92 0.02 -4.12
N LEU A 133 8.03 -0.45 -3.54
CA LEU A 133 8.67 -1.73 -3.91
C LEU A 133 7.69 -2.89 -3.72
N ALA A 134 7.03 -2.96 -2.56
CA ALA A 134 6.07 -4.01 -2.25
C ALA A 134 4.88 -4.03 -3.23
N GLN A 135 4.41 -2.86 -3.64
CA GLN A 135 3.41 -2.75 -4.72
C GLN A 135 3.98 -3.29 -6.04
N GLY A 136 5.24 -2.98 -6.39
CA GLY A 136 5.91 -3.56 -7.55
C GLY A 136 5.92 -5.08 -7.56
N PHE A 137 6.25 -5.70 -6.42
CA PHE A 137 6.17 -7.16 -6.27
C PHE A 137 4.73 -7.67 -6.47
N LYS A 138 3.72 -6.99 -5.89
CA LYS A 138 2.30 -7.37 -6.05
C LYS A 138 1.84 -7.33 -7.50
N TYR A 139 2.23 -6.29 -8.26
CA TYR A 139 1.93 -6.20 -9.69
C TYR A 139 2.68 -7.24 -10.53
N ALA A 140 3.96 -7.50 -10.21
CA ALA A 140 4.73 -8.56 -10.85
C ALA A 140 4.09 -9.95 -10.61
N ALA A 141 3.61 -10.19 -9.39
CA ALA A 141 2.96 -11.44 -9.00
C ALA A 141 1.59 -11.66 -9.64
N ASN A 142 0.91 -10.59 -10.07
CA ASN A 142 -0.38 -10.71 -10.76
C ASN A 142 -0.30 -11.38 -12.14
N ARG A 143 0.91 -11.56 -12.68
CA ARG A 143 1.13 -12.26 -13.95
C ARG A 143 1.12 -13.77 -13.74
N ARG A 144 0.29 -14.48 -14.49
CA ARG A 144 0.28 -15.95 -14.53
C ARG A 144 1.48 -16.49 -15.33
N GLN A 145 1.77 -17.80 -15.24
CA GLN A 145 2.90 -18.40 -15.97
C GLN A 145 2.77 -18.21 -17.49
N ARG A 146 1.54 -18.21 -17.99
CA ARG A 146 1.22 -18.03 -19.43
C ARG A 146 1.22 -16.58 -19.91
N HIS A 147 1.53 -15.61 -19.04
CA HIS A 147 1.55 -14.22 -19.45
C HIS A 147 2.69 -13.98 -20.46
N PRO A 148 2.49 -13.22 -21.57
CA PRO A 148 3.52 -13.01 -22.60
C PRO A 148 4.84 -12.43 -22.06
N HIS A 149 4.74 -11.69 -20.96
CA HIS A 149 5.88 -11.11 -20.24
C HIS A 149 6.09 -11.75 -18.86
N ALA A 150 5.70 -13.01 -18.65
CA ALA A 150 6.10 -13.78 -17.49
C ALA A 150 7.29 -14.66 -17.88
N TYR A 151 8.45 -14.37 -17.28
CA TYR A 151 9.62 -15.21 -17.45
C TYR A 151 9.77 -16.19 -16.26
N PRO A 152 9.77 -17.52 -16.48
CA PRO A 152 9.80 -18.51 -15.40
C PRO A 152 11.00 -18.41 -14.45
N GLY A 153 12.21 -18.16 -14.98
CA GLY A 153 13.43 -18.11 -14.16
C GLY A 153 13.57 -16.84 -13.30
N GLY A 154 12.78 -15.80 -13.55
CA GLY A 154 12.75 -14.58 -12.72
C GLY A 154 11.77 -14.69 -11.54
N ARG A 155 10.80 -15.61 -11.62
CA ARG A 155 9.79 -15.82 -10.57
C ARG A 155 10.42 -16.30 -9.26
N SER A 156 11.36 -17.24 -9.32
CA SER A 156 12.01 -17.77 -8.12
C SER A 156 12.85 -16.70 -7.40
N ASP A 157 13.52 -15.83 -8.15
CA ASP A 157 14.24 -14.68 -7.59
C ASP A 157 13.29 -13.68 -6.94
N LEU A 158 12.19 -13.35 -7.62
CA LEU A 158 11.18 -12.42 -7.09
C LEU A 158 10.54 -12.95 -5.81
N ILE A 159 10.25 -14.26 -5.73
CA ILE A 159 9.74 -14.88 -4.50
C ILE A 159 10.77 -14.76 -3.37
N ARG A 160 12.04 -15.17 -3.60
CA ARG A 160 13.09 -15.07 -2.56
C ARG A 160 13.29 -13.64 -2.10
N GLN A 161 13.28 -12.68 -3.03
CA GLN A 161 13.42 -11.27 -2.72
C GLN A 161 12.21 -10.74 -1.96
N ALA A 162 10.98 -11.09 -2.35
CA ALA A 162 9.77 -10.69 -1.65
C ALA A 162 9.71 -11.25 -0.22
N GLU A 163 10.14 -12.50 0.01
CA GLU A 163 10.26 -13.08 1.35
C GLU A 163 11.31 -12.34 2.20
N ALA A 164 12.46 -11.99 1.61
CA ALA A 164 13.47 -11.19 2.29
C ALA A 164 12.97 -9.78 2.63
N VAL A 165 12.23 -9.13 1.72
CA VAL A 165 11.59 -7.84 2.00
C VAL A 165 10.53 -8.00 3.09
N LEU A 166 9.71 -9.05 3.07
CA LEU A 166 8.69 -9.28 4.09
C LEU A 166 9.33 -9.42 5.48
N GLN A 167 10.46 -10.13 5.58
CA GLN A 167 11.23 -10.28 6.82
C GLN A 167 11.79 -8.96 7.35
N ARG A 168 12.21 -8.07 6.45
CA ARG A 168 12.87 -6.80 6.77
C ARG A 168 11.91 -5.61 6.79
N SER A 169 10.69 -5.78 6.32
CA SER A 169 9.75 -4.67 6.14
C SER A 169 9.28 -4.12 7.49
N ARG A 170 9.35 -2.80 7.63
CA ARG A 170 8.81 -2.05 8.78
C ARG A 170 7.40 -1.52 8.52
N CYS A 171 7.00 -1.47 7.25
CA CYS A 171 5.75 -0.86 6.80
C CYS A 171 4.62 -1.89 6.73
N TRP A 172 3.54 -1.73 7.52
CA TRP A 172 2.39 -2.65 7.50
C TRP A 172 1.78 -2.77 6.10
N TYR A 173 1.79 -1.69 5.33
CA TYR A 173 1.23 -1.67 3.99
C TYR A 173 2.11 -2.44 2.98
N ALA A 174 3.44 -2.36 3.15
CA ALA A 174 4.37 -3.17 2.40
C ALA A 174 4.20 -4.66 2.75
N GLN A 175 4.11 -5.01 4.04
CA GLN A 175 3.86 -6.37 4.50
C GLN A 175 2.56 -6.95 3.92
N LEU A 176 1.45 -6.19 3.97
CA LEU A 176 0.18 -6.58 3.36
C LEU A 176 0.34 -6.85 1.86
N SER A 177 0.99 -5.94 1.14
CA SER A 177 1.18 -6.06 -0.31
C SER A 177 2.05 -7.27 -0.69
N LEU A 178 3.08 -7.57 0.12
CA LEU A 178 3.96 -8.72 -0.07
C LEU A 178 3.24 -10.05 0.23
N LEU A 179 2.38 -10.10 1.25
CA LEU A 179 1.55 -11.28 1.51
C LEU A 179 0.65 -11.60 0.32
N GLN A 180 0.04 -10.57 -0.28
CA GLN A 180 -0.76 -10.74 -1.50
C GLN A 180 0.10 -11.20 -2.68
N ALA A 181 1.31 -10.63 -2.85
CA ALA A 181 2.24 -11.03 -3.91
C ALA A 181 2.66 -12.50 -3.79
N LEU A 182 3.10 -12.92 -2.59
CA LEU A 182 3.51 -14.29 -2.31
C LEU A 182 2.35 -15.28 -2.52
N CYS A 183 1.14 -14.91 -2.12
CA CYS A 183 -0.04 -15.71 -2.39
C CYS A 183 -0.23 -15.97 -3.89
N LEU A 184 -0.11 -14.95 -4.73
CA LEU A 184 -0.30 -15.08 -6.18
C LEU A 184 0.78 -15.96 -6.84
N TRP A 185 2.00 -15.95 -6.31
CA TRP A 185 3.06 -16.85 -6.75
C TRP A 185 2.96 -18.27 -6.19
N GLU A 186 2.21 -18.50 -5.11
CA GLU A 186 2.03 -19.85 -4.56
C GLU A 186 0.86 -20.58 -5.25
N LEU A 187 -0.05 -19.84 -5.89
CA LEU A 187 -1.18 -20.44 -6.62
C LEU A 187 -0.71 -21.29 -7.80
N ALA A 188 -1.30 -22.49 -7.90
CA ALA A 188 -1.11 -23.40 -9.01
C ALA A 188 -1.74 -22.84 -10.28
N ASP A 189 -0.93 -22.63 -11.31
CA ASP A 189 -1.43 -22.28 -12.64
C ASP A 189 -1.88 -23.58 -13.32
N SER A 190 -3.11 -24.04 -13.05
CA SER A 190 -3.64 -25.26 -13.66
C SER A 190 -3.70 -25.05 -15.18
N ALA A 191 -2.67 -25.53 -15.86
CA ALA A 191 -2.60 -25.57 -17.30
C ALA A 191 -3.69 -26.54 -17.77
N GLY A 192 -4.81 -26.01 -18.28
CA GLY A 192 -5.77 -26.82 -19.01
C GLY A 192 -5.05 -27.50 -20.17
N GLY A 193 -4.77 -28.80 -20.03
CA GLY A 193 -4.37 -29.69 -21.10
C GLY A 193 -5.62 -30.23 -21.76
N HIS A 194 -6.21 -29.45 -22.66
CA HIS A 194 -7.16 -29.95 -23.66
C HIS A 194 -7.32 -28.89 -24.74
N ASP A 195 -6.43 -28.94 -25.73
CA ASP A 195 -6.69 -28.52 -27.10
C ASP A 195 -5.73 -29.26 -28.03
N HIS A 196 -6.05 -30.53 -28.27
CA HIS A 196 -5.78 -31.26 -29.52
C HIS A 196 -6.67 -32.52 -29.53
N ARG A 197 -7.98 -32.32 -29.73
CA ARG A 197 -8.88 -33.39 -30.13
C ARG A 197 -9.57 -33.00 -31.44
N GLY A 198 -9.11 -33.63 -32.51
CA GLY A 198 -9.48 -33.43 -33.91
C GLY A 198 -8.19 -33.57 -34.73
N HIS A 199 -7.73 -34.77 -35.10
CA HIS A 199 -8.42 -35.76 -35.90
C HIS A 199 -8.13 -37.20 -35.46
N ALA A 200 -9.10 -38.07 -35.68
CA ALA A 200 -9.03 -39.50 -35.42
C ALA A 200 -8.03 -40.23 -36.33
N ALA A 201 -7.26 -41.15 -35.74
CA ALA A 201 -6.79 -42.37 -36.38
C ALA A 201 -6.83 -43.50 -35.32
N PRO A 202 -7.41 -44.67 -35.60
CA PRO A 202 -7.44 -45.76 -34.62
C PRO A 202 -6.16 -46.60 -34.76
N GLY A 203 -5.40 -46.74 -33.69
CA GLY A 203 -4.17 -47.52 -33.72
C GLY A 203 -3.60 -47.85 -32.34
N ARG A 204 -4.01 -49.01 -31.83
CA ARG A 204 -3.30 -49.98 -30.96
C ARG A 204 -2.66 -49.53 -29.64
N ASP A 205 -3.11 -50.24 -28.61
CA ASP A 205 -2.42 -50.65 -27.37
C ASP A 205 -0.92 -50.36 -27.26
N SER A 206 -0.54 -49.61 -26.22
CA SER A 206 0.44 -50.06 -25.21
C SER A 206 0.73 -48.97 -24.17
N GLY A 207 0.67 -49.36 -22.89
CA GLY A 207 1.65 -48.95 -21.88
C GLY A 207 1.52 -47.58 -21.21
N ARG A 208 0.92 -47.59 -20.01
CA ARG A 208 1.27 -46.76 -18.83
C ARG A 208 1.54 -45.27 -19.09
N SER A 209 0.47 -44.47 -19.09
CA SER A 209 0.58 -43.03 -18.88
C SER A 209 0.49 -42.72 -17.38
N ASN A 210 1.60 -42.29 -16.79
CA ASN A 210 1.61 -41.62 -15.48
C ASN A 210 0.76 -40.35 -15.62
N GLY A 211 -0.45 -40.38 -15.05
CA GLY A 211 -1.34 -39.24 -15.01
C GLY A 211 -0.68 -38.07 -14.32
N HIS A 212 -0.45 -36.99 -15.07
CA HIS A 212 -0.20 -35.68 -14.50
C HIS A 212 -1.49 -35.26 -13.78
N GLU A 213 -1.53 -35.48 -12.46
CA GLU A 213 -2.57 -34.92 -11.60
C GLU A 213 -2.62 -33.39 -11.83
N PRO A 214 -3.82 -32.82 -12.06
CA PRO A 214 -3.98 -31.37 -11.97
C PRO A 214 -3.57 -30.95 -10.57
N LEU A 215 -2.60 -30.03 -10.44
CA LEU A 215 -2.27 -29.40 -9.15
C LEU A 215 -3.56 -28.80 -8.57
N GLN A 216 -4.13 -29.49 -7.59
CA GLN A 216 -5.35 -29.11 -6.90
C GLN A 216 -5.08 -27.89 -6.02
N PRO A 217 -6.14 -27.13 -5.65
CA PRO A 217 -6.03 -26.11 -4.61
C PRO A 217 -5.30 -26.66 -3.37
N LEU A 218 -4.50 -25.82 -2.71
CA LEU A 218 -3.79 -26.26 -1.51
C LEU A 218 -4.83 -26.74 -0.48
N GLY A 219 -4.68 -27.95 0.04
CA GLY A 219 -5.53 -28.40 1.14
C GLY A 219 -5.53 -27.38 2.28
N GLY A 220 -6.68 -27.09 2.88
CA GLY A 220 -6.85 -25.95 3.80
C GLY A 220 -5.81 -25.88 4.93
N VAL A 221 -5.37 -27.03 5.45
CA VAL A 221 -4.29 -27.11 6.46
C VAL A 221 -2.95 -26.57 5.91
N ALA A 222 -2.61 -26.93 4.67
CA ALA A 222 -1.40 -26.44 4.01
C ALA A 222 -1.48 -24.93 3.72
N ALA A 223 -2.63 -24.45 3.22
CA ALA A 223 -2.87 -23.03 2.96
C ALA A 223 -2.69 -22.17 4.23
N VAL A 224 -3.32 -22.58 5.34
CA VAL A 224 -3.18 -21.90 6.64
C VAL A 224 -1.74 -21.95 7.16
N ARG A 225 -1.05 -23.08 7.00
CA ARG A 225 0.36 -23.22 7.42
C ARG A 225 1.27 -22.28 6.63
N THR A 226 1.08 -22.18 5.32
CA THR A 226 1.85 -21.27 4.45
C THR A 226 1.61 -19.81 4.83
N ALA A 227 0.36 -19.40 5.01
CA ALA A 227 0.03 -18.04 5.45
C ALA A 227 0.64 -17.72 6.83
N ARG A 228 0.55 -18.65 7.79
CA ARG A 228 1.15 -18.50 9.13
C ARG A 228 2.67 -18.37 9.08
N ARG A 229 3.35 -19.11 8.19
CA ARG A 229 4.80 -18.99 7.97
C ARG A 229 5.15 -17.55 7.56
N TRP A 230 4.48 -17.02 6.54
CA TRP A 230 4.74 -15.65 6.09
C TRP A 230 4.40 -14.60 7.15
N LEU A 231 3.29 -14.76 7.88
CA LEU A 231 2.96 -13.88 9.01
C LEU A 231 4.01 -13.94 10.12
N SER A 232 4.56 -15.12 10.42
CA SER A 232 5.60 -15.26 11.45
C SER A 232 6.93 -14.62 11.07
N MET A 233 7.15 -14.39 9.77
CA MET A 233 8.33 -13.73 9.23
C MET A 233 8.16 -12.21 9.11
N ALA A 234 6.92 -11.72 9.01
CA ALA A 234 6.65 -10.32 8.69
C ALA A 234 7.30 -9.35 9.71
N GLY A 235 8.25 -8.55 9.24
CA GLY A 235 8.96 -7.55 10.02
C GLY A 235 9.85 -8.08 11.14
N THR A 236 10.19 -9.37 11.17
CA THR A 236 10.97 -9.95 12.27
C THR A 236 12.38 -9.41 12.42
N VAL A 237 13.04 -9.02 11.32
CA VAL A 237 14.44 -8.54 11.35
C VAL A 237 14.54 -7.15 11.98
N ASN A 238 13.51 -6.32 11.76
CA ASN A 238 13.46 -4.94 12.25
C ASN A 238 12.46 -4.77 13.40
N ALA A 239 11.94 -5.87 13.95
CA ALA A 239 11.13 -5.83 15.16
C ALA A 239 12.00 -5.41 16.34
N SER A 240 11.49 -4.52 17.19
CA SER A 240 12.21 -4.10 18.39
C SER A 240 12.47 -5.29 19.29
N SER A 241 13.75 -5.63 19.51
CA SER A 241 14.22 -6.56 20.52
C SER A 241 13.91 -6.00 21.91
N GLY A 242 12.68 -6.15 22.40
CA GLY A 242 12.27 -5.35 23.55
C GLY A 242 10.93 -5.69 24.15
N ARG A 243 10.65 -6.98 24.37
CA ARG A 243 9.77 -7.44 25.45
C ARG A 243 9.87 -8.97 25.53
N SER A 244 10.66 -9.47 26.47
CA SER A 244 10.30 -10.76 27.07
C SER A 244 8.99 -10.53 27.82
N ASP A 245 8.06 -11.45 27.68
CA ASP A 245 6.92 -11.47 28.59
C ASP A 245 7.39 -11.74 30.03
N ALA A 246 6.49 -11.61 31.00
CA ALA A 246 6.81 -11.84 32.42
C ALA A 246 7.31 -13.28 32.72
N ARG A 247 7.35 -14.17 31.72
CA ARG A 247 7.82 -15.55 31.81
C ARG A 247 9.16 -15.79 31.10
N GLY A 248 9.78 -14.74 30.55
CA GLY A 248 11.06 -14.88 29.84
C GLY A 248 10.94 -15.47 28.44
N GLU A 249 9.73 -15.70 27.94
CA GLU A 249 9.54 -16.10 26.54
C GLU A 249 9.61 -14.86 25.63
N PRO A 250 10.18 -14.99 24.42
CA PRO A 250 10.14 -13.92 23.45
C PRO A 250 8.67 -13.59 23.15
N ALA A 251 8.21 -12.38 23.53
CA ALA A 251 6.84 -11.99 23.26
C ALA A 251 6.58 -12.08 21.76
N ARG A 252 5.56 -12.85 21.37
CA ARG A 252 5.18 -12.98 19.96
C ARG A 252 5.00 -11.58 19.36
N PRO A 253 5.61 -11.29 18.19
CA PRO A 253 5.44 -10.01 17.54
C PRO A 253 3.95 -9.69 17.37
N CYS A 254 3.52 -8.53 17.87
CA CYS A 254 2.15 -8.08 17.68
C CYS A 254 2.00 -7.59 16.23
N LEU A 255 1.46 -8.45 15.37
CA LEU A 255 1.20 -8.11 13.97
C LEU A 255 0.22 -6.95 13.85
N HIS A 256 0.44 -6.09 12.85
CA HIS A 256 -0.51 -5.04 12.52
C HIS A 256 -1.87 -5.66 12.15
N PRO A 257 -3.02 -5.17 12.66
CA PRO A 257 -4.32 -5.84 12.46
C PRO A 257 -4.74 -6.03 11.00
N PHE A 258 -4.36 -5.12 10.10
CA PHE A 258 -4.60 -5.28 8.66
C PHE A 258 -3.74 -6.38 8.04
N VAL A 259 -2.51 -6.56 8.49
CA VAL A 259 -1.60 -7.61 8.03
C VAL A 259 -2.11 -8.97 8.49
N ALA A 260 -2.59 -9.06 9.73
CA ALA A 260 -3.21 -10.27 10.27
C ALA A 260 -4.45 -10.69 9.46
N GLU A 261 -5.38 -9.77 9.18
CA GLU A 261 -6.55 -10.07 8.33
C GLU A 261 -6.14 -10.43 6.90
N ALA A 262 -5.16 -9.74 6.32
CA ALA A 262 -4.65 -10.07 4.99
C ALA A 262 -4.10 -11.50 4.94
N GLY A 263 -3.43 -11.97 5.99
CA GLY A 263 -2.97 -13.36 6.10
C GLY A 263 -4.13 -14.38 6.11
N ASP A 264 -5.22 -14.09 6.81
CA ASP A 264 -6.44 -14.93 6.77
C ASP A 264 -7.04 -14.97 5.36
N LEU A 265 -7.10 -13.83 4.66
CA LEU A 265 -7.61 -13.75 3.29
C LEU A 265 -6.71 -14.47 2.29
N VAL A 266 -5.40 -14.40 2.48
CA VAL A 266 -4.40 -15.17 1.71
C VAL A 266 -4.60 -16.67 1.90
N ALA A 267 -4.82 -17.14 3.13
CA ALA A 267 -5.13 -18.55 3.36
C ALA A 267 -6.38 -19.01 2.59
N LEU A 268 -7.44 -18.19 2.59
CA LEU A 268 -8.67 -18.47 1.82
C LEU A 268 -8.44 -18.46 0.31
N ALA A 269 -7.60 -17.54 -0.19
CA ALA A 269 -7.22 -17.50 -1.60
C ALA A 269 -6.48 -18.77 -2.04
N LEU A 270 -5.53 -19.25 -1.23
CA LEU A 270 -4.79 -20.48 -1.49
C LEU A 270 -5.65 -21.74 -1.41
N GLU A 271 -6.55 -21.79 -0.41
CA GLU A 271 -7.48 -22.91 -0.21
C GLU A 271 -8.49 -23.05 -1.35
N THR A 272 -9.02 -21.92 -1.81
CA THR A 272 -10.06 -21.91 -2.85
C THR A 272 -9.52 -21.85 -4.27
N GLY A 273 -8.27 -21.43 -4.45
CA GLY A 273 -7.70 -21.11 -5.76
C GLY A 273 -8.35 -19.89 -6.44
N GLN A 274 -9.07 -19.04 -5.69
CA GLN A 274 -9.84 -17.90 -6.22
C GLN A 274 -9.29 -16.55 -5.69
N PRO A 275 -8.07 -16.13 -6.07
CA PRO A 275 -7.46 -14.90 -5.56
C PRO A 275 -8.32 -13.65 -5.79
N GLU A 276 -9.04 -13.56 -6.90
CA GLU A 276 -9.91 -12.43 -7.27
C GLU A 276 -11.07 -12.18 -6.29
N ARG A 277 -11.33 -13.11 -5.37
CA ARG A 277 -12.32 -12.94 -4.29
C ARG A 277 -11.71 -12.43 -2.99
N PHE A 278 -10.42 -12.59 -2.78
CA PHE A 278 -9.82 -12.33 -1.46
C PHE A 278 -8.70 -11.29 -1.51
N LEU A 279 -8.12 -11.04 -2.70
CA LEU A 279 -6.98 -10.17 -2.94
C LEU A 279 -7.35 -9.06 -3.94
N TRP A 280 -6.55 -8.00 -3.97
CA TRP A 280 -6.67 -6.92 -4.94
C TRP A 280 -5.28 -6.41 -5.34
N ILE A 281 -5.18 -5.83 -6.54
CA ILE A 281 -3.90 -5.31 -7.06
C ILE A 281 -3.76 -3.81 -6.78
N ASP A 282 -4.85 -3.07 -6.92
CA ASP A 282 -4.89 -1.64 -6.65
C ASP A 282 -6.08 -1.31 -5.77
N GLU A 283 -5.83 -0.69 -4.62
CA GLU A 283 -6.84 -0.35 -3.63
C GLU A 283 -7.87 0.62 -4.23
N LYS A 284 -7.39 1.60 -5.00
CA LYS A 284 -8.25 2.58 -5.69
C LYS A 284 -9.06 1.89 -6.78
N GLY A 285 -8.40 1.15 -7.66
CA GLY A 285 -9.02 0.47 -8.79
C GLY A 285 -10.12 -0.50 -8.36
N VAL A 286 -9.89 -1.30 -7.31
CA VAL A 286 -10.91 -2.24 -6.83
C VAL A 286 -12.11 -1.54 -6.18
N ALA A 287 -11.91 -0.39 -5.53
CA ALA A 287 -13.00 0.39 -4.94
C ALA A 287 -13.76 1.23 -5.99
N ASP A 288 -13.10 1.68 -7.05
CA ASP A 288 -13.71 2.45 -8.14
C ASP A 288 -14.51 1.55 -9.10
N ASN A 289 -14.13 0.29 -9.25
CA ASN A 289 -14.79 -0.67 -10.12
C ASN A 289 -15.80 -1.54 -9.37
N ILE A 290 -17.04 -1.64 -9.85
CA ILE A 290 -18.03 -2.61 -9.34
C ILE A 290 -17.56 -4.03 -9.65
N GLY A 291 -17.06 -4.25 -10.86
CA GLY A 291 -16.57 -5.52 -11.35
C GLY A 291 -17.69 -6.43 -11.90
N SER A 292 -17.34 -7.25 -12.87
CA SER A 292 -18.21 -8.30 -13.42
C SER A 292 -17.69 -9.66 -12.99
N ARG A 293 -18.58 -10.53 -12.47
CA ARG A 293 -18.21 -11.92 -12.15
C ARG A 293 -17.97 -12.69 -13.46
N ALA A 294 -16.81 -13.34 -13.59
CA ALA A 294 -16.64 -14.36 -14.61
C ALA A 294 -17.24 -15.67 -14.08
N ASP A 295 -18.27 -16.19 -14.74
CA ASP A 295 -19.08 -17.33 -14.28
C ASP A 295 -18.37 -18.71 -14.30
N ASN A 296 -17.08 -18.77 -14.60
CA ASN A 296 -16.39 -20.04 -14.77
C ASN A 296 -15.60 -20.47 -13.52
N ALA A 297 -16.32 -20.94 -12.51
CA ALA A 297 -15.74 -21.57 -11.31
C ALA A 297 -15.06 -22.93 -11.58
N GLY A 298 -15.13 -23.47 -12.80
CA GLY A 298 -14.47 -24.71 -13.21
C GLY A 298 -13.99 -24.74 -14.66
N GLY A 299 -14.00 -23.59 -15.35
CA GLY A 299 -13.60 -23.47 -16.75
C GLY A 299 -12.20 -22.88 -16.93
N TYR A 300 -11.63 -23.05 -18.13
CA TYR A 300 -10.37 -22.43 -18.54
C TYR A 300 -10.35 -20.92 -18.25
N ARG A 301 -9.41 -20.46 -17.41
CA ARG A 301 -9.19 -19.03 -17.16
C ARG A 301 -8.47 -18.41 -18.35
N ARG A 302 -9.20 -17.67 -19.19
CA ARG A 302 -8.71 -16.98 -20.40
C ARG A 302 -7.74 -15.84 -20.13
N HIS A 303 -7.76 -15.26 -18.93
CA HIS A 303 -6.92 -14.12 -18.58
C HIS A 303 -5.49 -14.55 -18.22
N SER A 304 -4.50 -13.79 -18.69
CA SER A 304 -3.08 -13.93 -18.35
C SER A 304 -2.72 -13.34 -16.97
N LEU A 305 -3.71 -12.76 -16.29
CA LEU A 305 -3.59 -12.20 -14.94
C LEU A 305 -4.43 -13.00 -13.94
N TRP A 306 -3.99 -13.05 -12.69
CA TRP A 306 -4.75 -13.65 -11.59
C TRP A 306 -5.99 -12.83 -11.24
N VAL A 307 -5.78 -11.52 -11.08
CA VAL A 307 -6.82 -10.53 -10.79
C VAL A 307 -6.83 -9.52 -11.95
N PRO A 308 -7.73 -9.68 -12.93
CA PRO A 308 -7.79 -8.77 -14.07
C PRO A 308 -8.39 -7.41 -13.68
N PRO A 309 -8.10 -6.32 -14.42
CA PRO A 309 -8.64 -4.98 -14.12
C PRO A 309 -10.16 -4.85 -14.16
N SER A 310 -10.85 -5.80 -14.81
CA SER A 310 -12.32 -5.88 -14.85
C SER A 310 -12.94 -6.37 -13.54
N VAL A 311 -12.13 -6.93 -12.62
CA VAL A 311 -12.55 -7.30 -11.27
C VAL A 311 -12.71 -6.03 -10.44
N GLY A 312 -13.69 -6.05 -9.54
CA GLY A 312 -14.05 -4.90 -8.73
C GLY A 312 -14.60 -5.35 -7.38
N TRP A 313 -15.03 -4.41 -6.55
CA TRP A 313 -15.43 -4.72 -5.17
C TRP A 313 -16.56 -5.73 -5.05
N SER A 314 -17.43 -5.89 -6.06
CA SER A 314 -18.56 -6.84 -6.00
C SER A 314 -18.15 -8.31 -6.09
N THR A 315 -16.95 -8.58 -6.62
CA THR A 315 -16.40 -9.95 -6.71
C THR A 315 -15.68 -10.36 -5.42
N LEU A 316 -15.26 -9.38 -4.61
CA LEU A 316 -14.55 -9.62 -3.36
C LEU A 316 -15.48 -10.22 -2.29
N ASP A 317 -14.92 -11.07 -1.45
CA ASP A 317 -15.54 -11.51 -0.21
C ASP A 317 -15.80 -10.31 0.72
N SER A 318 -16.88 -10.39 1.50
CA SER A 318 -17.26 -9.35 2.46
C SER A 318 -16.14 -8.94 3.42
N ARG A 319 -15.23 -9.86 3.80
CA ARG A 319 -14.07 -9.57 4.64
C ARG A 319 -13.04 -8.72 3.89
N ALA A 320 -12.72 -9.10 2.65
CA ALA A 320 -11.80 -8.36 1.78
C ALA A 320 -12.33 -6.96 1.44
N GLN A 321 -13.63 -6.83 1.15
CA GLN A 321 -14.29 -5.53 0.91
C GLN A 321 -14.14 -4.58 2.10
N ARG A 322 -14.32 -5.07 3.33
CA ARG A 322 -14.17 -4.25 4.55
C ARG A 322 -12.72 -3.91 4.84
N LEU A 323 -11.79 -4.85 4.62
CA LEU A 323 -10.36 -4.60 4.80
C LEU A 323 -9.88 -3.51 3.84
N VAL A 324 -10.15 -3.62 2.54
CA VAL A 324 -9.70 -2.63 1.56
C VAL A 324 -10.33 -1.25 1.81
N ALA A 325 -11.57 -1.19 2.31
CA ALA A 325 -12.21 0.05 2.68
C ALA A 325 -11.47 0.78 3.82
N ASP A 326 -11.07 0.06 4.87
CA ASP A 326 -10.34 0.65 6.00
C ASP A 326 -8.87 0.95 5.67
N VAL A 327 -8.25 0.12 4.82
CA VAL A 327 -6.92 0.39 4.24
C VAL A 327 -6.94 1.69 3.44
N LEU A 328 -7.92 1.89 2.56
CA LEU A 328 -8.08 3.12 1.79
C LEU A 328 -8.25 4.35 2.68
N VAL A 329 -9.09 4.27 3.72
CA VAL A 329 -9.25 5.37 4.67
C VAL A 329 -7.91 5.70 5.35
N MET A 330 -7.17 4.68 5.81
CA MET A 330 -5.87 4.89 6.46
C MET A 330 -4.83 5.48 5.51
N LEU A 331 -4.74 4.99 4.27
CA LEU A 331 -3.84 5.54 3.25
C LEU A 331 -4.21 7.00 2.91
N ASN A 332 -5.50 7.32 2.77
CA ASN A 332 -5.93 8.69 2.50
C ASN A 332 -5.60 9.65 3.65
N LEU A 333 -5.63 9.19 4.91
CA LEU A 333 -5.23 9.98 6.07
C LEU A 333 -3.71 10.22 6.12
N ILE A 334 -2.92 9.22 5.77
CA ILE A 334 -1.46 9.28 5.75
C ILE A 334 -0.98 10.15 4.58
N GLU A 335 -1.47 9.87 3.37
CA GLU A 335 -0.99 10.50 2.14
C GLU A 335 -1.56 11.91 1.94
N ARG A 336 -2.85 12.15 2.25
CA ARG A 336 -3.57 13.45 2.24
C ARG A 336 -3.10 14.49 1.20
N ASP A 337 -2.15 15.35 1.54
CA ASP A 337 -1.69 16.50 0.75
C ASP A 337 -0.51 16.16 -0.16
N GLY A 338 -0.01 14.92 -0.08
CA GLY A 338 1.04 14.38 -0.94
C GLY A 338 2.41 15.00 -0.70
N HIS A 339 2.60 15.78 0.37
CA HIS A 339 3.89 16.36 0.71
C HIS A 339 4.81 15.28 1.32
N PRO A 340 5.92 14.89 0.64
CA PRO A 340 6.65 13.67 0.97
C PRO A 340 7.15 13.57 2.42
N ASP A 341 7.66 14.68 2.96
CA ASP A 341 8.16 14.72 4.36
C ASP A 341 7.02 14.48 5.35
N GLU A 342 5.86 15.08 5.12
CA GLU A 342 4.70 14.95 5.99
C GLU A 342 4.06 13.55 5.88
N VAL A 343 4.09 12.95 4.69
CA VAL A 343 3.66 11.56 4.47
C VAL A 343 4.56 10.59 5.23
N GLU A 344 5.89 10.76 5.12
CA GLU A 344 6.86 9.92 5.81
C GLU A 344 6.72 10.03 7.34
N GLU A 345 6.54 11.24 7.88
CA GLU A 345 6.29 11.44 9.30
C GLU A 345 5.01 10.75 9.79
N ARG A 346 3.92 10.80 9.00
CA ARG A 346 2.65 10.14 9.32
C ARG A 346 2.77 8.61 9.25
N LEU A 347 3.48 8.08 8.24
CA LEU A 347 3.83 6.67 8.15
C LEU A 347 4.61 6.25 9.39
N ALA A 348 5.69 6.96 9.74
CA ALA A 348 6.53 6.64 10.90
C ALA A 348 5.74 6.59 12.22
N ARG A 349 4.71 7.45 12.40
CA ARG A 349 3.80 7.37 13.55
C ARG A 349 2.89 6.15 13.52
N ALA A 350 2.45 5.73 12.34
CA ALA A 350 1.60 4.55 12.16
C ALA A 350 2.36 3.22 12.27
N GLU A 351 3.66 3.21 11.96
CA GLU A 351 4.53 2.02 12.02
C GLU A 351 5.22 1.82 13.38
N GLN A 352 4.88 2.59 14.40
CA GLN A 352 5.51 2.45 15.71
C GLN A 352 5.29 1.03 16.29
N PRO A 353 6.35 0.32 16.71
CA PRO A 353 6.25 -1.06 17.19
C PRO A 353 5.24 -1.21 18.34
N GLY A 354 4.36 -2.19 18.22
CA GLY A 354 3.34 -2.48 19.23
C GLY A 354 2.20 -1.45 19.30
N MET A 355 2.15 -0.46 18.41
CA MET A 355 1.01 0.44 18.33
C MET A 355 -0.23 -0.25 17.73
N PRO A 356 -1.41 -0.11 18.36
CA PRO A 356 -2.66 -0.60 17.77
C PRO A 356 -3.06 0.28 16.57
N LEU A 357 -4.14 -0.10 15.87
CA LEU A 357 -4.74 0.82 14.89
C LEU A 357 -5.13 2.17 15.51
N PRO A 358 -5.09 3.27 14.73
CA PRO A 358 -5.56 4.57 15.16
C PRO A 358 -6.98 4.49 15.77
N PRO A 359 -7.26 5.19 16.88
CA PRO A 359 -8.61 5.21 17.47
C PRO A 359 -9.69 5.59 16.45
N CYS A 360 -9.35 6.47 15.50
CA CYS A 360 -10.22 6.90 14.42
C CYS A 360 -10.61 5.82 13.41
N ILE A 361 -9.89 4.69 13.38
CA ILE A 361 -10.19 3.52 12.55
C ILE A 361 -10.77 2.39 13.40
N ARG A 362 -10.27 2.23 14.63
CA ARG A 362 -10.58 1.11 15.52
C ARG A 362 -11.86 1.31 16.33
N SER A 363 -12.02 2.47 16.96
CA SER A 363 -12.95 2.65 18.08
C SER A 363 -13.98 3.76 17.88
N ASP A 364 -13.64 4.83 17.15
CA ASP A 364 -14.54 5.96 16.95
C ASP A 364 -14.17 6.77 15.70
N ARG A 365 -15.04 6.81 14.69
CA ARG A 365 -14.84 7.56 13.44
C ARG A 365 -15.31 9.01 13.48
N GLU A 366 -15.95 9.48 14.55
CA GLU A 366 -16.39 10.88 14.66
C GLU A 366 -15.26 11.90 14.44
N PRO A 367 -14.04 11.68 14.97
CA PRO A 367 -12.86 12.50 14.67
C PRO A 367 -12.55 12.70 13.19
N LEU A 368 -12.99 11.81 12.30
CA LEU A 368 -12.70 11.91 10.87
C LEU A 368 -13.52 13.01 10.18
N LYS A 369 -14.71 13.37 10.67
CA LYS A 369 -15.56 14.44 10.07
C LYS A 369 -15.53 14.46 8.52
N PRO A 370 -15.93 13.37 7.82
CA PRO A 370 -15.79 13.26 6.37
C PRO A 370 -16.61 14.29 5.57
N GLY A 371 -17.59 14.95 6.20
CA GLY A 371 -18.39 16.02 5.59
C GLY A 371 -17.70 17.38 5.42
N LEU A 372 -16.42 17.53 5.83
CA LEU A 372 -15.69 18.78 5.66
C LEU A 372 -15.52 19.15 4.17
N ARG A 373 -16.15 20.25 3.76
CA ARG A 373 -16.04 20.82 2.40
C ARG A 373 -14.81 21.72 2.29
N ILE A 374 -14.28 21.91 1.07
CA ILE A 374 -13.32 22.99 0.83
C ILE A 374 -14.07 24.31 0.98
N GLY A 375 -13.75 25.08 2.01
CA GLY A 375 -14.07 26.51 2.07
C GLY A 375 -12.94 27.36 1.51
N THR A 376 -13.10 28.68 1.52
CA THR A 376 -12.03 29.68 1.29
C THR A 376 -10.99 29.69 2.42
N SER A 377 -11.16 28.88 3.46
CA SER A 377 -10.26 28.73 4.60
C SER A 377 -9.24 27.60 4.39
N THR A 378 -8.08 27.76 5.02
CA THR A 378 -7.02 26.74 5.12
C THR A 378 -7.62 25.44 5.67
N PRO A 379 -7.35 24.27 5.07
CA PRO A 379 -7.86 23.01 5.59
C PRO A 379 -7.31 22.75 7.00
N PRO A 380 -8.08 22.06 7.87
CA PRO A 380 -7.65 21.76 9.23
C PRO A 380 -6.37 20.91 9.22
N ALA A 381 -5.40 21.31 10.03
CA ALA A 381 -4.14 20.60 10.17
C ALA A 381 -4.37 19.15 10.64
N PRO A 382 -3.57 18.17 10.18
CA PRO A 382 -3.57 16.83 10.76
C PRO A 382 -3.37 16.89 12.28
N GLY A 383 -4.09 16.08 13.03
CA GLY A 383 -4.09 16.05 14.49
C GLY A 383 -5.09 16.98 15.16
N SER A 384 -5.61 18.00 14.47
CA SER A 384 -6.47 19.03 15.09
C SER A 384 -7.81 18.53 15.63
N ASN A 385 -8.35 17.44 15.08
CA ASN A 385 -9.63 16.86 15.49
C ASN A 385 -9.48 15.45 16.09
N CYS A 386 -8.25 15.07 16.45
CA CYS A 386 -8.00 13.79 17.10
C CYS A 386 -8.61 13.75 18.51
N LEU A 387 -8.92 12.53 18.98
CA LEU A 387 -9.18 12.29 20.41
C LEU A 387 -7.95 12.72 21.24
N PRO A 388 -8.15 13.12 22.52
CA PRO A 388 -7.05 13.36 23.45
C PRO A 388 -6.06 12.19 23.44
N ASP A 389 -4.76 12.50 23.52
CA ASP A 389 -3.65 11.53 23.53
C ASP A 389 -3.47 10.66 22.28
N CYS A 390 -4.15 10.98 21.17
CA CYS A 390 -3.97 10.27 19.91
C CYS A 390 -2.59 10.55 19.29
N LYS A 391 -1.65 9.64 19.51
CA LYS A 391 -0.27 9.72 18.98
C LYS A 391 -0.18 9.71 17.45
N PHE A 392 -1.21 9.24 16.74
CA PHE A 392 -1.20 9.13 15.28
C PHE A 392 -1.33 10.48 14.57
N GLN A 393 -2.09 11.42 15.16
CA GLN A 393 -2.34 12.75 14.59
C GLN A 393 -2.85 12.74 13.13
N LEU A 394 -3.72 11.80 12.79
CA LEU A 394 -4.22 11.60 11.42
C LEU A 394 -5.51 12.36 11.12
N CYS A 395 -6.29 12.74 12.13
CA CYS A 395 -7.61 13.34 11.95
C CYS A 395 -7.55 14.86 11.70
N PRO A 396 -8.52 15.47 11.01
CA PRO A 396 -9.72 14.85 10.42
C PRO A 396 -9.43 14.08 9.11
N TYR A 397 -10.44 13.61 8.41
CA TYR A 397 -10.32 13.11 7.04
C TYR A 397 -10.04 14.29 6.09
N PRO A 398 -9.24 14.11 5.02
CA PRO A 398 -8.94 15.19 4.09
C PRO A 398 -10.22 15.83 3.49
N PRO A 399 -10.26 17.16 3.32
CA PRO A 399 -11.34 17.81 2.58
C PRO A 399 -11.43 17.28 1.15
N ARG A 400 -12.63 17.37 0.58
CA ARG A 400 -12.90 16.89 -0.78
C ARG A 400 -11.87 17.40 -1.79
N GLY A 401 -11.38 16.55 -2.70
CA GLY A 401 -10.44 16.93 -3.75
C GLY A 401 -8.97 17.08 -3.30
N ARG A 402 -8.67 16.82 -2.03
CA ARG A 402 -7.30 16.77 -1.48
C ARG A 402 -6.93 15.36 -1.02
N VAL A 403 -7.29 14.37 -1.82
CA VAL A 403 -7.01 12.95 -1.53
C VAL A 403 -6.14 12.40 -2.66
N PRO A 404 -4.91 11.90 -2.41
CA PRO A 404 -3.99 11.52 -3.48
C PRO A 404 -4.47 10.28 -4.24
N ARG A 405 -5.14 9.35 -3.56
CA ARG A 405 -5.80 8.18 -4.15
C ARG A 405 -7.23 8.46 -4.64
N GLY A 406 -7.61 9.73 -4.70
CA GLY A 406 -8.94 10.18 -5.08
C GLY A 406 -10.03 9.86 -4.04
N GLU A 407 -11.23 10.36 -4.30
CA GLU A 407 -12.38 10.14 -3.42
C GLU A 407 -12.86 8.68 -3.49
N ILE A 408 -13.32 8.16 -2.36
CA ILE A 408 -14.02 6.88 -2.31
C ILE A 408 -15.43 7.11 -2.85
N ARG A 409 -15.78 6.44 -3.96
CA ARG A 409 -17.05 6.67 -4.67
C ARG A 409 -18.26 6.20 -3.87
N GLU A 410 -19.38 6.90 -4.07
CA GLU A 410 -20.66 6.57 -3.45
C GLU A 410 -21.04 5.08 -3.54
N PRO A 411 -21.00 4.41 -4.71
CA PRO A 411 -21.46 3.02 -4.79
C PRO A 411 -20.69 2.09 -3.85
N PHE A 412 -19.39 2.30 -3.69
CA PHE A 412 -18.57 1.53 -2.76
C PHE A 412 -18.91 1.86 -1.31
N CYS A 413 -19.14 3.13 -0.96
CA CYS A 413 -19.60 3.52 0.38
C CYS A 413 -20.97 2.91 0.72
N ARG A 414 -21.92 2.91 -0.22
CA ARG A 414 -23.24 2.28 -0.08
C ARG A 414 -23.12 0.77 0.10
N GLN A 415 -22.19 0.15 -0.63
CA GLN A 415 -21.86 -1.26 -0.43
C GLN A 415 -21.31 -1.52 0.99
N GLN A 416 -20.43 -0.66 1.52
CA GLN A 416 -19.94 -0.83 2.89
C GLN A 416 -21.08 -0.75 3.93
N GLN A 417 -22.10 0.08 3.70
CA GLN A 417 -23.32 0.08 4.51
C GLN A 417 -24.12 -1.23 4.37
N ALA A 418 -24.29 -1.72 3.15
CA ALA A 418 -25.01 -2.98 2.89
C ALA A 418 -24.33 -4.21 3.53
N LEU A 419 -23.00 -4.16 3.70
CA LEU A 419 -22.25 -5.19 4.43
C LEU A 419 -22.48 -5.15 5.95
N LEU A 420 -23.02 -4.06 6.50
CA LEU A 420 -23.36 -4.00 7.91
C LEU A 420 -24.62 -4.83 8.19
N PRO A 421 -24.72 -5.51 9.34
CA PRO A 421 -25.90 -6.30 9.65
C PRO A 421 -27.13 -5.39 9.81
N GLY A 422 -28.15 -5.64 8.98
CA GLY A 422 -29.42 -4.90 9.00
C GLY A 422 -30.21 -5.00 10.31
N SER A 423 -31.33 -4.27 10.40
CA SER A 423 -32.27 -4.32 11.54
C SER A 423 -32.76 -5.74 11.84
N VAL A 424 -33.05 -6.53 10.82
CA VAL A 424 -33.58 -7.91 10.95
C VAL A 424 -32.52 -8.88 11.47
N ARG A 425 -31.24 -8.76 11.04
CA ARG A 425 -30.13 -9.60 11.55
C ARG A 425 -29.70 -9.25 12.98
N ARG A 426 -30.24 -8.19 13.61
CA ARG A 426 -30.04 -7.91 15.04
C ARG A 426 -30.83 -8.86 15.95
N TRP A 427 -31.88 -9.51 15.43
CA TRP A 427 -32.73 -10.46 16.14
C TRP A 427 -32.22 -11.90 16.15
N LEU A 428 -31.21 -12.24 15.34
CA LEU A 428 -30.58 -13.56 15.40
C LEU A 428 -29.68 -13.68 16.66
N PRO A 429 -29.61 -14.87 17.29
CA PRO A 429 -28.88 -15.08 18.53
C PRO A 429 -27.42 -14.60 18.43
N ARG A 430 -26.95 -13.93 19.50
CA ARG A 430 -25.66 -13.23 19.60
C ARG A 430 -24.43 -14.09 19.30
N GLY A 431 -24.56 -15.43 19.31
CA GLY A 431 -23.46 -16.37 19.16
C GLY A 431 -22.98 -16.63 17.73
N LEU A 432 -23.74 -16.27 16.68
CA LEU A 432 -23.47 -16.81 15.35
C LEU A 432 -22.65 -15.94 14.39
N ARG A 433 -22.56 -14.60 14.53
CA ARG A 433 -21.67 -13.76 13.68
C ARG A 433 -21.26 -12.45 14.37
N ARG A 434 -19.96 -12.12 14.38
CA ARG A 434 -19.46 -10.79 14.75
C ARG A 434 -20.04 -9.75 13.78
N LYS A 435 -20.63 -8.67 14.33
CA LYS A 435 -21.38 -7.66 13.56
C LYS A 435 -20.49 -6.68 12.78
N THR A 436 -19.19 -6.62 13.10
CA THR A 436 -18.19 -5.70 12.55
C THR A 436 -16.85 -6.43 12.32
N PRO A 437 -15.91 -5.86 11.52
CA PRO A 437 -14.57 -6.42 11.34
C PRO A 437 -13.82 -6.72 12.64
N ARG A 438 -12.84 -7.62 12.59
CA ARG A 438 -12.15 -8.08 13.80
C ARG A 438 -11.34 -6.99 14.51
N TRP A 439 -10.87 -6.02 13.74
CA TRP A 439 -10.10 -4.88 14.20
C TRP A 439 -10.96 -3.66 14.54
N VAL A 440 -12.28 -3.73 14.34
CA VAL A 440 -13.22 -2.63 14.63
C VAL A 440 -14.04 -2.95 15.87
N GLY A 441 -14.04 -2.01 16.82
CA GLY A 441 -14.81 -2.02 18.07
C GLY A 441 -16.05 -1.11 18.07
N MET A 442 -16.30 -0.38 16.98
CA MET A 442 -17.44 0.54 16.84
C MET A 442 -18.79 -0.16 16.75
N ARG A 443 -19.86 0.58 17.08
CA ARG A 443 -21.24 0.16 16.86
C ARG A 443 -21.59 0.24 15.37
N VAL A 444 -22.50 -0.64 14.94
CA VAL A 444 -22.99 -0.66 13.54
C VAL A 444 -23.57 0.69 13.10
N ARG A 445 -24.32 1.38 13.99
CA ARG A 445 -24.90 2.70 13.70
C ARG A 445 -23.84 3.79 13.45
N GLU A 446 -22.68 3.71 14.09
CA GLU A 446 -21.59 4.67 13.92
C GLU A 446 -20.91 4.46 12.56
N LEU A 447 -20.66 3.21 12.19
CA LEU A 447 -20.12 2.86 10.87
C LEU A 447 -21.08 3.23 9.75
N ASP A 448 -22.38 2.97 9.94
CA ASP A 448 -23.42 3.34 8.98
C ASP A 448 -23.44 4.85 8.70
N ARG A 449 -23.46 5.66 9.76
CA ARG A 449 -23.38 7.13 9.65
C ARG A 449 -22.10 7.61 8.97
N PHE A 450 -20.96 7.00 9.30
CA PHE A 450 -19.69 7.34 8.67
C PHE A 450 -19.71 7.09 7.16
N TRP A 451 -20.18 5.91 6.75
CA TRP A 451 -20.23 5.54 5.33
C TRP A 451 -21.27 6.34 4.56
N ASP A 452 -22.40 6.72 5.18
CA ASP A 452 -23.36 7.64 4.59
C ASP A 452 -22.73 9.03 4.33
N ALA A 453 -21.99 9.55 5.30
CA ALA A 453 -21.29 10.82 5.16
C ALA A 453 -20.16 10.76 4.11
N MET A 454 -19.45 9.63 4.00
CA MET A 454 -18.47 9.39 2.92
C MET A 454 -19.15 9.31 1.55
N ALA A 455 -20.29 8.63 1.42
CA ALA A 455 -21.06 8.55 0.18
C ALA A 455 -21.48 9.96 -0.30
N GLY A 456 -21.92 10.81 0.62
CA GLY A 456 -22.29 12.20 0.34
C GLY A 456 -21.17 13.07 -0.26
N ARG A 457 -19.89 12.66 -0.15
CA ARG A 457 -18.76 13.43 -0.70
C ARG A 457 -18.68 13.40 -2.22
N THR A 458 -19.30 12.42 -2.88
CA THR A 458 -19.21 12.24 -4.35
C THR A 458 -20.53 12.43 -5.10
N ARG A 459 -21.60 12.80 -4.37
CA ARG A 459 -22.93 13.08 -4.92
C ARG A 459 -23.06 14.48 -5.53
N ASP A 460 -22.53 15.47 -4.82
CA ASP A 460 -22.44 16.86 -5.27
C ASP A 460 -21.26 17.05 -6.22
#